data_AF-A0A1C3MZE3-F1
#
_entry.id   AF-A0A1C3MZE3-F1
#
_cell.length_a   1.000
_cell.length_b   1.000
_cell.length_c   1.000
_cell.angle_alpha   90.00
_cell.angle_beta   90.00
_cell.angle_gamma   90.00
#
_symmetry.space_group_name_H-M   'P 1'
#
loop_
_entity.id
_entity.type
_entity.pdbx_description
1 polymer ?
#
loop_
_entity_poly.entity_id
_entity_poly.type
_entity_poly.pdbx_seq_one_letter_code
_entity_poly.pdbx_strand_id
1 'polypeptide(L)' 'MRDEWGLTLTTEIAQRVRQWRADGYSWRAVAVGADETWGTDSRGNQLFGADLCDQSARLLGEDPDAEPWN' A
#
# COMPACT_ATOMS: atom_id res chain seq x y z
N MET A 1 -0.82 10.36 11.12
CA MET A 1 0.65 10.38 11.20
C MET A 1 1.12 10.53 9.75
N ARG A 2 1.90 11.55 9.40
CA ARG A 2 2.53 11.62 8.07
C ARG A 2 3.83 10.84 8.17
N ASP A 3 3.90 9.73 7.47
CA ASP A 3 5.08 8.90 7.28
C ASP A 3 5.92 9.44 6.11
N GLU A 4 7.18 9.00 6.05
CA GLU A 4 8.32 9.56 5.28
C GLU A 4 8.10 9.71 3.75
N TRP A 5 6.94 9.30 3.25
CA TRP A 5 6.59 9.22 1.83
C TRP A 5 5.50 10.19 1.38
N GLY A 6 5.00 11.04 2.30
CA GLY A 6 4.05 12.11 1.98
C GLY A 6 2.58 11.67 1.83
N LEU A 7 2.28 10.39 2.08
CA LEU A 7 0.91 9.87 2.16
C LEU A 7 0.37 10.01 3.59
N THR A 8 -0.94 10.08 3.76
CA THR A 8 -1.57 9.87 5.07
C THR A 8 -2.50 8.69 4.92
N LEU A 9 -2.16 7.57 5.54
CA LEU A 9 -2.93 6.35 5.41
C LEU A 9 -4.32 6.50 6.06
N THR A 10 -5.36 6.26 5.27
CA THR A 10 -6.77 6.22 5.71
C THR A 10 -7.35 4.84 5.44
N THR A 11 -8.50 4.52 6.05
CA THR A 11 -9.20 3.25 5.79
C THR A 11 -9.55 3.09 4.31
N GLU A 12 -9.94 4.15 3.62
CA GLU A 12 -10.25 4.12 2.18
C GLU A 12 -9.01 3.79 1.34
N ILE A 13 -7.87 4.38 1.68
CA ILE A 13 -6.58 4.08 1.04
C ILE A 13 -6.20 2.62 1.29
N ALA A 14 -6.30 2.15 2.53
CA ALA A 14 -5.97 0.77 2.87
C ALA A 14 -6.88 -0.24 2.15
N GLN A 15 -8.17 0.05 2.01
CA GLN A 15 -9.10 -0.78 1.22
C GLN A 15 -8.71 -0.80 -0.27
N ARG A 16 -8.28 0.33 -0.83
CA ARG A 16 -7.78 0.39 -2.21
C ARG A 16 -6.53 -0.45 -2.40
N VAL A 17 -5.55 -0.33 -1.51
CA VAL A 17 -4.30 -1.11 -1.56
C VAL A 17 -4.60 -2.61 -1.44
N ARG A 18 -5.52 -2.98 -0.53
CA ARG A 18 -6.00 -4.36 -0.40
C ARG A 18 -6.59 -4.89 -1.70
N GLN A 19 -7.38 -4.07 -2.40
CA GLN A 19 -7.96 -4.45 -3.68
C GLN A 19 -6.89 -4.67 -4.74
N TRP A 20 -5.89 -3.79 -4.85
CA TRP A 20 -4.76 -4.00 -5.76
C TRP A 20 -4.01 -5.30 -5.47
N ARG A 21 -3.78 -5.62 -4.20
CA ARG A 21 -3.18 -6.90 -3.80
C ARG A 21 -4.05 -8.09 -4.21
N ALA A 22 -5.35 -8.02 -4.00
CA ALA A 22 -6.30 -9.05 -4.46
C ALA A 22 -6.34 -9.19 -5.99
N ASP A 23 -6.08 -8.11 -6.73
CA ASP A 23 -5.97 -8.08 -8.19
C ASP A 23 -4.59 -8.56 -8.70
N GLY A 24 -3.69 -8.98 -7.80
CA GLY A 24 -2.38 -9.53 -8.15
C GLY A 24 -1.27 -8.51 -8.35
N TYR A 25 -1.43 -7.27 -7.85
CA TYR A 25 -0.38 -6.26 -7.94
C TYR A 25 0.83 -6.67 -7.10
N SER A 26 2.02 -6.63 -7.70
CA SER A 26 3.28 -6.70 -6.95
C SER A 26 3.45 -5.45 -6.05
N TRP A 27 4.31 -5.52 -5.03
CA TRP A 27 4.61 -4.35 -4.19
C TRP A 27 5.13 -3.16 -5.00
N ARG A 28 5.91 -3.40 -6.06
CA ARG A 28 6.33 -2.35 -6.99
C ARG A 28 5.13 -1.71 -7.72
N ALA A 29 4.17 -2.53 -8.15
CA ALA A 29 2.95 -2.04 -8.81
C ALA A 29 2.06 -1.25 -7.83
N VAL A 30 2.00 -1.65 -6.56
CA VAL A 30 1.33 -0.88 -5.51
C VAL A 30 1.96 0.51 -5.33
N ALA A 31 3.29 0.58 -5.29
CA ALA A 31 4.02 1.85 -5.19
C ALA A 31 3.76 2.77 -6.39
N VAL A 32 3.79 2.22 -7.62
CA VAL A 32 3.43 2.97 -8.83
C VAL A 32 1.97 3.44 -8.78
N GLY A 33 1.04 2.56 -8.38
CA GLY A 33 -0.37 2.91 -8.23
C GLY A 33 -0.59 4.03 -7.20
N ALA A 34 0.18 4.04 -6.11
CA ALA A 34 0.15 5.11 -5.12
C ALA A 34 0.70 6.43 -5.67
N ASP A 35 1.78 6.40 -6.45
CA ASP A 35 2.32 7.59 -7.12
C ASP A 35 1.30 8.18 -8.10
N GLU A 36 0.64 7.32 -8.89
CA GLU A 36 -0.36 7.71 -9.89
C GLU A 36 -1.68 8.19 -9.27
N THR A 37 -2.12 7.57 -8.16
CA THR A 37 -3.43 7.84 -7.54
C THR A 37 -3.36 8.98 -6.51
N TRP A 38 -2.29 9.04 -5.73
CA TRP A 38 -2.16 9.96 -4.58
C TRP A 38 -0.96 10.91 -4.68
N GLY A 39 -0.13 10.80 -5.71
CA GLY A 39 0.99 11.71 -5.93
C GLY A 39 2.15 11.51 -4.96
N THR A 40 2.36 10.29 -4.46
CA THR A 40 3.53 9.96 -3.65
C THR A 40 4.82 10.09 -4.47
N ASP A 41 5.96 10.36 -3.81
CA ASP A 41 7.29 10.39 -4.46
C ASP A 41 8.03 9.07 -4.27
N SER A 42 7.30 7.95 -4.23
CA SER A 42 7.93 6.64 -4.05
C SER A 42 8.71 6.20 -5.28
N ARG A 43 8.33 6.71 -6.47
CA ARG A 43 8.91 6.37 -7.78
C ARG A 43 8.87 4.87 -8.06
N GLY A 44 7.80 4.21 -7.64
CA GLY A 44 7.67 2.76 -7.72
C GLY A 44 8.69 2.00 -6.84
N ASN A 45 9.10 2.57 -5.71
CA ASN A 45 9.98 1.89 -4.77
C ASN A 45 9.25 0.70 -4.13
N GLN A 46 9.76 -0.51 -4.36
CA GLN A 46 9.15 -1.73 -3.83
C GLN A 46 9.10 -1.77 -2.29
N LEU A 47 10.07 -1.13 -1.60
CA LEU A 47 10.08 -1.09 -0.14
C LEU A 47 8.93 -0.22 0.38
N PHE A 48 8.64 0.89 -0.30
CA PHE A 48 7.46 1.70 -0.01
C PHE A 48 6.18 0.90 -0.26
N GLY A 49 6.10 0.18 -1.38
CA GLY A 49 4.92 -0.64 -1.68
C GLY A 49 4.69 -1.75 -0.64
N ALA A 50 5.75 -2.38 -0.15
CA ALA A 50 5.67 -3.41 0.89
C ALA A 50 5.23 -2.81 2.24
N ASP A 51 5.83 -1.68 2.64
CA ASP A 51 5.45 -0.95 3.86
C ASP A 51 4.00 -0.48 3.81
N LEU A 52 3.57 0.04 2.65
CA LEU A 52 2.19 0.45 2.43
C LEU A 52 1.20 -0.73 2.55
N CYS A 53 1.59 -1.92 2.09
CA CYS A 53 0.78 -3.14 2.27
C CYS A 53 0.70 -3.54 3.74
N ASP A 54 1.83 -3.60 4.46
CA ASP A 54 1.88 -3.96 5.88
C ASP A 54 1.05 -2.98 6.74
N GLN A 55 1.25 -1.68 6.55
CA GLN A 55 0.48 -0.67 7.27
C GLN A 55 -1.02 -0.74 6.93
N SER A 56 -1.38 -1.00 5.68
CA SER A 56 -2.78 -1.15 5.25
C SER A 56 -3.44 -2.37 5.89
N ALA A 57 -2.78 -3.52 5.89
CA ALA A 57 -3.26 -4.74 6.54
C ALA A 57 -3.50 -4.49 8.04
N ARG A 58 -2.54 -3.90 8.74
CA ARG A 58 -2.66 -3.55 10.16
C ARG A 58 -3.79 -2.57 10.43
N LEU A 59 -3.98 -1.56 9.58
CA LEU A 59 -5.08 -0.60 9.71
C LEU A 59 -6.45 -1.25 9.55
N LEU A 60 -6.56 -2.26 8.68
CA LEU A 60 -7.78 -3.04 8.45
C LEU A 60 -7.99 -4.16 9.48
N GLY A 61 -6.99 -4.41 10.36
CA GLY A 61 -7.03 -5.52 11.31
C GLY A 61 -6.83 -6.89 10.66
N GLU A 62 -6.20 -6.94 9.49
CA GLU A 62 -5.87 -8.17 8.75
C GLU A 62 -4.42 -8.60 9.02
N ASP A 63 -4.12 -9.86 8.74
CA ASP A 63 -2.77 -10.42 8.84
C ASP A 63 -1.94 -10.07 7.58
N PRO A 64 -0.85 -9.29 7.68
CA PRO A 64 0.00 -8.93 6.54
C PRO A 64 0.72 -10.13 5.88
N ASP A 65 0.88 -11.24 6.60
CA ASP A 65 1.55 -12.44 6.08
C ASP A 65 0.58 -13.38 5.35
N ALA A 66 -0.72 -13.09 5.39
CA ALA A 66 -1.77 -13.85 4.71
C ALA A 66 -2.12 -13.24 3.35
N GLU A 67 -2.68 -14.06 2.46
CA GLU A 67 -3.30 -13.59 1.21
C GLU A 67 -4.40 -12.53 1.51
N PRO A 68 -4.44 -11.40 0.79
CA PRO A 68 -3.69 -11.11 -0.44
C PRO A 68 -2.36 -10.38 -0.24
N TRP A 69 -1.92 -10.15 1.00
CA TRP A 69 -0.83 -9.22 1.32
C TRP A 69 0.57 -9.76 1.02
N ASN A 70 0.78 -11.07 1.19
CA ASN A 70 2.05 -11.78 0.95
C ASN A 70 2.14 -12.27 -0.50
#